data_AF-A0A0F9FYA7-F1
#
_entry.id   AF-A0A0F9FYA7-F1
#
_cell.length_a   1.000
_cell.length_b   1.000
_cell.length_c   1.000
_cell.angle_alpha   90.00
_cell.angle_beta   90.00
_cell.angle_gamma   90.00
#
_symmetry.space_group_name_H-M   'P 1'
#
loop_
_entity.id
_entity.type
_entity.pdbx_description
1 polymer ?
#
loop_
_entity_poly.entity_id
_entity_poly.type
_entity_poly.pdbx_seq_one_letter_code
_entity_poly.pdbx_strand_id
1 'polypeptide(L)' 'MIQAYIDGSSKGNPGKSGAGIAIYNNGNQLVLTKGVPLVHATNNQAELQALQLALDELTTLNYH' A
#
# COMPACT_ATOMS: atom_id res chain seq x y z
N MET A 1 18.28 -0.85 4.28
CA MET A 1 17.05 -1.63 4.54
C MET A 1 15.86 -0.68 4.58
N ILE A 2 15.01 -0.77 3.56
CA ILE A 2 13.74 -0.06 3.51
C ILE A 2 12.66 -0.95 4.13
N GLN A 3 11.72 -0.35 4.84
CA GLN A 3 10.58 -1.04 5.43
C GLN A 3 9.30 -0.43 4.88
N ALA A 4 8.44 -1.26 4.30
CA ALA A 4 7.12 -0.86 3.81
C ALA A 4 6.06 -1.65 4.57
N TYR A 5 5.14 -0.94 5.21
CA TYR A 5 3.93 -1.48 5.81
C TYR A 5 2.77 -1.23 4.86
N ILE A 6 1.99 -2.26 4.60
CA ILE A 6 0.85 -2.20 3.68
C ILE A 6 -0.35 -2.82 4.35
N ASP A 7 -1.53 -2.33 3.98
CA ASP A 7 -2.80 -2.94 4.32
C ASP A 7 -3.81 -2.73 3.20
N GLY A 8 -4.65 -3.72 2.95
CA GLY A 8 -5.73 -3.65 1.99
C GLY A 8 -7.04 -3.99 2.67
N SER A 9 -8.09 -3.20 2.44
CA SER A 9 -9.39 -3.41 3.07
C SER A 9 -10.50 -3.42 2.03
N SER A 10 -11.54 -4.22 2.27
CA SER A 10 -12.76 -4.22 1.46
C SER A 10 -14.03 -4.31 2.31
N LYS A 11 -15.02 -3.47 1.99
CA LYS A 11 -16.37 -3.50 2.56
C LYS A 11 -17.24 -4.47 1.76
N GLY A 12 -16.94 -5.76 1.84
CA GLY A 12 -17.59 -6.85 1.11
C GLY A 12 -16.57 -7.79 0.46
N ASN A 13 -17.04 -8.79 -0.28
CA ASN A 13 -16.17 -9.73 -0.99
C ASN A 13 -16.77 -10.20 -2.34
N PRO A 14 -16.89 -9.30 -3.35
CA PRO A 14 -16.25 -7.99 -3.48
C PRO A 14 -17.07 -6.83 -2.90
N GLY A 15 -16.44 -5.68 -2.72
CA GLY A 15 -17.09 -4.44 -2.26
C GLY A 15 -16.19 -3.22 -2.42
N LYS A 16 -16.63 -2.04 -1.93
CA LYS A 16 -15.81 -0.83 -1.91
C LYS A 16 -14.55 -1.05 -1.09
N SER A 17 -13.38 -0.67 -1.61
CA SER A 17 -12.10 -1.06 -1.03
C SER A 17 -11.14 0.11 -0.88
N GLY A 18 -10.00 -0.14 -0.24
CA GLY A 18 -8.91 0.82 -0.12
C GLY A 18 -7.59 0.14 0.24
N ALA A 19 -6.50 0.82 -0.04
CA ALA A 19 -5.15 0.42 0.33
C ALA A 19 -4.48 1.51 1.18
N GLY A 20 -3.68 1.08 2.16
CA GLY A 20 -2.84 1.92 2.99
C GLY A 20 -1.37 1.52 2.83
N ILE A 21 -0.49 2.51 2.78
CA ILE A 21 0.96 2.33 2.61
C ILE A 21 1.69 3.25 3.58
N ALA A 22 2.70 2.74 4.28
CA ALA A 22 3.67 3.53 5.03
C ALA A 22 5.09 3.03 4.77
N ILE A 23 5.98 3.91 4.30
CA ILE A 23 7.36 3.56 3.93
C ILE A 23 8.33 4.29 4.87
N TYR A 24 9.30 3.55 5.39
CA TYR A 24 10.37 4.04 6.25
C TYR A 24 11.75 3.75 5.64
N ASN A 25 12.67 4.71 5.77
CA ASN A 25 14.06 4.53 5.34
C ASN A 25 14.91 3.83 6.43
N ASN A 26 16.20 3.64 6.14
CA ASN A 26 17.16 3.01 7.05
C ASN A 26 17.27 3.69 8.42
N GLY A 27 16.95 4.99 8.50
CA GLY A 27 16.97 5.77 9.75
C GLY A 27 15.68 5.68 10.55
N ASN A 28 14.77 4.77 10.17
CA ASN A 28 13.41 4.68 10.71
C ASN A 28 12.61 5.98 10.52
N GLN A 29 12.95 6.76 9.50
CA GLN A 29 12.23 8.00 9.17
C GLN A 29 11.11 7.67 8.20
N LEU A 30 9.93 8.19 8.49
CA LEU A 30 8.77 8.07 7.62
C LEU A 30 9.01 8.87 6.33
N VAL A 31 9.02 8.18 5.21
CA VAL A 31 9.24 8.75 3.86
C VAL A 31 7.92 9.00 3.16
N LEU A 32 6.95 8.10 3.33
CA LEU A 32 5.65 8.17 2.68
C LEU A 32 4.57 7.57 3.58
N THR A 33 3.41 8.23 3.62
CA THR A 33 2.13 7.59 4.01
C THR A 33 1.10 7.91 2.95
N LYS A 34 0.39 6.89 2.46
CA LYS A 34 -0.61 7.07 1.40
C LYS A 34 -1.81 6.18 1.65
N GLY A 35 -3.00 6.76 1.53
CA GLY A 35 -4.28 6.04 1.44
C GLY A 35 -4.81 6.13 0.01
N VAL A 36 -5.14 5.00 -0.59
CA VAL A 36 -5.61 4.92 -1.98
C VAL A 36 -7.00 4.27 -2.00
N PRO A 37 -8.06 4.99 -2.42
CA PRO A 37 -9.36 4.37 -2.59
C PRO A 37 -9.34 3.40 -3.78
N LEU A 38 -9.88 2.20 -3.58
CA LEU A 38 -10.01 1.17 -4.60
C LEU A 38 -11.51 0.95 -4.87
N VAL A 39 -11.92 0.92 -6.14
CA VAL A 39 -13.36 1.01 -6.49
C VAL A 39 -14.15 -0.22 -6.03
N HIS A 40 -13.79 -1.41 -6.51
CA HIS A 40 -14.41 -2.69 -6.16
C HIS A 40 -13.36 -3.80 -6.16
N ALA A 41 -13.10 -4.40 -5.00
CA ALA A 41 -12.18 -5.54 -4.87
C ALA A 41 -12.66 -6.54 -3.81
N THR A 42 -12.22 -7.80 -3.91
CA THR A 42 -12.23 -8.72 -2.77
C THR A 42 -11.20 -8.27 -1.73
N ASN A 43 -11.28 -8.78 -0.49
CA ASN A 43 -10.28 -8.43 0.53
C ASN A 43 -8.85 -8.78 0.07
N ASN A 44 -8.67 -10.01 -0.42
CA ASN A 44 -7.36 -10.48 -0.89
C ASN A 44 -6.84 -9.67 -2.08
N GLN A 45 -7.73 -9.22 -2.98
CA GLN A 45 -7.35 -8.34 -4.08
C GLN A 45 -6.92 -6.96 -3.60
N ALA A 46 -7.55 -6.43 -2.54
CA ALA A 46 -7.17 -5.14 -1.97
C ALA A 46 -5.78 -5.22 -1.31
N GLU A 47 -5.48 -6.30 -0.58
CA GLU A 47 -4.17 -6.53 0.04
C GLU A 47 -3.05 -6.64 -1.02
N LEU A 48 -3.28 -7.40 -2.10
CA LEU A 48 -2.32 -7.50 -3.21
C LEU A 48 -2.14 -6.17 -3.95
N GLN A 49 -3.21 -5.39 -4.13
CA GLN A 49 -3.10 -4.05 -4.71
C GLN A 49 -2.33 -3.09 -3.80
N ALA A 50 -2.47 -3.19 -2.47
CA ALA A 50 -1.67 -2.41 -1.53
C ALA A 50 -0.17 -2.73 -1.67
N LEU A 51 0.18 -4.00 -1.86
CA LEU A 51 1.55 -4.42 -2.15
C LEU A 51 2.07 -3.83 -3.45
N GLN A 52 1.32 -3.97 -4.54
CA GLN A 52 1.70 -3.43 -5.85
C GLN A 52 1.95 -1.93 -5.76
N LEU A 53 1.02 -1.18 -5.18
CA LEU A 53 1.14 0.26 -5.03
C LEU A 53 2.38 0.64 -4.20
N ALA A 54 2.70 -0.09 -3.13
CA ALA A 54 3.90 0.18 -2.34
C ALA A 54 5.20 -0.02 -3.15
N LEU A 55 5.26 -1.04 -4.01
CA LEU A 55 6.40 -1.27 -4.91
C LEU A 55 6.53 -0.16 -5.96
N ASP A 56 5.41 0.32 -6.51
CA ASP A 56 5.39 1.42 -7.46
C ASP A 56 5.86 2.74 -6.81
N GLU A 57 5.45 3.01 -5.57
CA GLU A 57 5.90 4.18 -4.80
C GLU A 57 7.40 4.10 -4.48
N LEU A 58 7.91 2.92 -4.08
CA LEU A 58 9.34 2.71 -3.86
C LEU A 58 10.17 3.01 -5.10
N THR A 59 9.70 2.55 -6.27
CA THR A 59 10.34 2.83 -7.56
C THR A 59 10.31 4.32 -7.88
N THR A 60 9.17 4.99 -7.69
CA THR A 60 8.99 6.42 -7.94
C THR A 60 9.88 7.29 -7.06
N LEU A 61 10.07 6.89 -5.80
CA LEU A 61 10.90 7.59 -4.83
C LEU A 61 12.40 7.24 -4.95
N ASN A 62 12.79 6.38 -5.90
CA ASN A 62 14.15 5.86 -6.07
C ASN A 62 14.70 5.10 -4.84
N TYR A 63 13.81 4.41 -4.10
CA TYR A 63 14.18 3.49 -3.02
C TYR A 63 14.06 2.04 -3.53
N HIS A 64 15.11 1.54 -4.17
CA HIS A 64 15.26 0.14 -4.62
C HIS A 64 16.25 -0.65 -3.77
#